data_AF-A0A391NN58-F1
#
_entry.id   AF-A0A391NN58-F1
#
_cell.length_a   1.000
_cell.length_b   1.000
_cell.length_c   1.000
_cell.angle_alpha   90.00
_cell.angle_beta   90.00
_cell.angle_gamma   90.00
#
_symmetry.space_group_name_H-M   'P 1'
#
loop_
_entity.id
_entity.type
_entity.pdbx_description
1 polymer ?
#
loop_
_entity_poly.entity_id
_entity_poly.type
_entity_poly.pdbx_seq_one_letter_code
_entity_poly.pdbx_strand_id
1 'polypeptide(L)'
;MQCISKDGLDLELTDAEKEEMETLKSTFAALCKHIKDTLGESIEAVKVSFRLTGSPCVLTTSEWGWSAQMQKIMKAQALADDSFSSIMVSKKTLEINPKNSIVKHLQELLESDPSNESIADVVSLLYDTALLSSGFTLENPSKYVARIHAMMRMGLEIEDEEEEEHGPETEAALEEEESEDSVADID
;
A
#
# COMPACT_ATOMS: atom_id res chain seq x y z
N MET A 1 8.97 5.82 25.75
CA MET A 1 9.39 6.16 24.38
C MET A 1 8.35 5.58 23.44
N GLN A 2 7.62 6.43 22.72
CA GLN A 2 6.51 6.01 21.86
C GLN A 2 6.99 5.88 20.42
N CYS A 3 6.54 4.83 19.71
CA CYS A 3 6.94 4.60 18.32
C CYS A 3 5.97 5.34 17.38
N ILE A 4 6.50 6.21 16.52
CA ILE A 4 5.70 7.04 15.60
C ILE A 4 4.95 6.23 14.54
N SER A 5 5.41 5.01 14.23
CA SER A 5 4.78 4.11 13.25
C SER A 5 3.73 3.17 13.87
N LYS A 6 3.51 3.27 15.18
CA LYS A 6 2.49 2.51 15.89
C LYS A 6 1.26 3.38 16.15
N ASP A 7 0.12 2.72 16.31
CA ASP A 7 -1.13 3.36 16.70
C ASP A 7 -1.02 3.94 18.13
N GLY A 8 -1.95 4.83 18.48
CA GLY A 8 -2.06 5.41 19.82
C GLY A 8 -1.09 6.55 20.11
N LEU A 9 -0.44 7.12 19.09
CA LEU A 9 0.42 8.30 19.24
C LEU A 9 -0.36 9.45 19.87
N ASP A 10 0.05 9.87 21.07
CA ASP A 10 -0.57 10.99 21.76
C ASP A 10 0.11 12.27 21.27
N LEU A 11 -0.63 13.02 20.46
CA LEU A 11 -0.27 14.38 20.12
C LEU A 11 -0.92 15.25 21.19
N GLU A 12 -0.13 16.03 21.93
CA GLU A 12 -0.62 16.96 22.96
C GLU A 12 -1.44 18.11 22.34
N LEU A 13 -2.60 17.76 21.78
CA LEU A 13 -3.48 18.66 21.04
C LEU A 13 -4.17 19.63 22.00
N THR A 14 -4.28 20.87 21.55
CA THR A 14 -5.11 21.89 22.20
C THR A 14 -6.58 21.50 22.16
N ASP A 15 -7.40 22.10 23.03
CA ASP A 15 -8.84 21.80 23.06
C ASP A 15 -9.54 22.13 21.73
N ALA A 16 -9.10 23.20 21.05
CA ALA A 16 -9.59 23.58 19.73
C ALA A 16 -9.26 22.52 18.64
N GLU A 17 -8.04 21.96 18.68
CA GLU A 17 -7.64 20.90 17.74
C GLU A 17 -8.38 19.58 17.98
N LYS A 18 -8.72 19.27 19.25
CA LYS A 18 -9.57 18.12 19.58
C LYS A 18 -10.99 18.28 19.03
N GLU A 19 -11.56 19.48 19.14
CA GLU A 19 -12.89 19.77 18.59
C GLU A 19 -12.90 19.73 17.04
N GLU A 20 -11.86 20.27 16.40
CA GLU A 20 -11.64 20.14 14.95
C GLU A 20 -11.55 18.66 14.56
N MET A 21 -10.83 17.85 15.34
CA MET A 21 -10.69 16.41 15.08
C MET A 21 -12.02 15.66 15.10
N GLU A 22 -12.86 15.88 16.11
CA GLU A 22 -14.18 15.22 16.18
C GLU A 22 -15.09 15.62 15.02
N THR A 23 -15.01 16.88 14.59
CA THR A 23 -15.73 17.37 13.42
C THR A 23 -15.25 16.66 12.15
N LEU A 24 -13.94 16.62 11.91
CA LEU A 24 -13.35 15.97 10.74
C LEU A 24 -13.59 14.46 10.74
N LYS A 25 -13.54 13.79 11.90
CA LYS A 25 -13.92 12.37 12.02
C LYS A 25 -15.34 12.12 11.51
N SER A 26 -16.27 13.01 11.84
CA SER A 26 -17.66 12.92 11.41
C SER A 26 -17.82 13.19 9.91
N THR A 27 -17.16 14.24 9.40
CA THR A 27 -17.17 14.59 7.97
C THR A 27 -16.62 13.47 7.09
N PHE A 28 -15.49 12.87 7.47
CA PHE A 28 -14.81 11.85 6.68
C PHE A 28 -15.24 10.41 7.03
N ALA A 29 -16.27 10.21 7.86
CA ALA A 29 -16.72 8.89 8.28
C ALA A 29 -17.16 8.02 7.08
N ALA A 30 -17.83 8.64 6.10
CA ALA A 30 -18.29 7.95 4.89
C ALA A 30 -17.10 7.47 4.03
N LEU A 31 -16.09 8.32 3.81
CA LEU A 31 -14.87 7.93 3.10
C LEU A 31 -14.08 6.87 3.86
N CYS A 32 -13.91 6.99 5.18
CA CYS A 32 -13.24 5.97 5.99
C CYS A 32 -13.92 4.60 5.83
N LYS A 33 -15.26 4.58 5.84
CA LYS A 33 -16.04 3.36 5.61
C LYS A 33 -15.82 2.82 4.20
N HIS A 34 -15.95 3.66 3.18
CA HIS A 34 -15.75 3.26 1.79
C HIS A 34 -14.36 2.65 1.58
N ILE A 35 -13.30 3.32 2.06
CA ILE A 35 -11.93 2.81 2.00
C ILE A 35 -11.81 1.44 2.68
N LYS A 36 -12.41 1.28 3.86
CA LYS A 36 -12.38 0.01 4.60
C LYS A 36 -13.09 -1.10 3.82
N ASP A 37 -14.21 -0.78 3.19
CA ASP A 37 -14.98 -1.73 2.36
C ASP A 37 -14.20 -2.10 1.09
N THR A 38 -13.55 -1.14 0.43
CA THR A 38 -12.69 -1.37 -0.76
C THR A 38 -11.47 -2.24 -0.44
N LEU A 39 -10.79 -1.97 0.67
CA LEU A 39 -9.55 -2.68 1.04
C LEU A 39 -9.80 -3.99 1.79
N GLY A 40 -11.03 -4.24 2.26
CA GLY A 40 -11.44 -5.50 2.86
C GLY A 40 -10.50 -5.97 3.97
N GLU A 41 -9.96 -7.18 3.82
CA GLU A 41 -9.10 -7.84 4.82
C GLU A 41 -7.65 -7.34 4.82
N SER A 42 -7.21 -6.60 3.80
CA SER A 42 -5.85 -6.03 3.71
C SER A 42 -5.58 -4.98 4.79
N ILE A 43 -6.62 -4.53 5.50
CA ILE A 43 -6.52 -3.55 6.56
C ILE A 43 -7.41 -3.87 7.76
N GLU A 44 -7.03 -3.41 8.95
CA GLU A 44 -7.86 -3.52 10.15
C GLU A 44 -8.93 -2.43 10.18
N ALA A 45 -8.47 -1.18 10.07
CA ALA A 45 -9.28 0.01 10.27
C ALA A 45 -8.77 1.17 9.42
N VAL A 46 -9.65 2.15 9.22
CA VAL A 46 -9.32 3.44 8.60
C VAL A 46 -9.70 4.54 9.58
N LYS A 47 -8.81 5.49 9.83
CA LYS A 47 -9.01 6.58 10.80
C LYS A 47 -8.54 7.90 10.24
N VAL A 48 -9.16 8.99 10.68
CA VAL A 48 -8.68 10.35 10.43
C VAL A 48 -7.47 10.63 11.32
N SER A 49 -6.44 11.28 10.77
CA SER A 49 -5.17 11.54 11.46
C SER A 49 -4.73 12.99 11.39
N PHE A 50 -4.12 13.45 12.49
CA PHE A 50 -3.52 14.78 12.63
C PHE A 50 -1.99 14.72 12.66
N ARG A 51 -1.39 13.52 12.64
CA ARG A 51 0.07 13.37 12.62
C ARG A 51 0.69 13.69 11.25
N LEU A 52 -0.16 13.79 10.22
CA LEU A 52 0.24 13.96 8.83
C LEU A 52 0.16 15.44 8.41
N THR A 53 1.24 15.95 7.83
CA THR A 53 1.30 17.30 7.27
C THR A 53 1.16 17.28 5.75
N GLY A 54 2.13 16.70 5.04
CA GLY A 54 2.16 16.67 3.58
C GLY A 54 1.48 15.45 2.95
N SER A 55 1.62 14.27 3.56
CA SER A 55 1.15 13.01 2.96
C SER A 55 -0.38 12.86 3.05
N PRO A 56 -1.03 12.23 2.05
CA PRO A 56 -2.47 11.98 2.06
C PRO A 56 -2.87 10.89 3.06
N CYS A 57 -2.02 9.88 3.27
CA CYS A 57 -2.26 8.82 4.23
C CYS A 57 -0.94 8.16 4.70
N VAL A 58 -1.02 7.37 5.77
CA VAL A 58 0.07 6.53 6.29
C VAL A 58 -0.49 5.22 6.84
N LEU A 59 0.32 4.16 6.85
CA LEU A 59 -0.03 2.92 7.53
C LEU A 59 0.66 2.84 8.88
N THR A 60 -0.14 2.56 9.91
CA THR A 60 0.35 2.26 11.26
C THR A 60 0.05 0.80 11.61
N THR A 61 0.88 0.23 12.49
CA THR A 61 0.62 -1.10 13.08
C THR A 61 0.05 -0.93 14.48
N SER A 62 -0.62 -1.97 14.99
CA SER A 62 -1.04 -2.01 16.38
C SER A 62 0.13 -1.77 17.35
N GLU A 63 -0.19 -1.28 18.54
CA GLU A 63 0.80 -0.94 19.57
C GLU A 63 1.66 -2.14 19.98
N TRP A 64 1.06 -3.33 20.05
CA TRP A 64 1.71 -4.59 20.39
C TRP A 64 2.26 -5.34 19.18
N GLY A 65 2.06 -4.78 18.00
CA GLY A 65 2.39 -5.41 16.74
C GLY A 65 3.83 -5.26 16.27
N TRP A 66 4.21 -6.08 15.29
CA TRP A 66 5.45 -5.91 14.54
C TRP A 66 5.36 -4.67 13.64
N SER A 67 6.32 -3.76 13.80
CA SER A 67 6.50 -2.67 12.86
C SER A 67 6.93 -3.20 11.48
N ALA A 68 6.80 -2.38 10.44
CA ALA A 68 7.24 -2.75 9.09
C ALA A 68 8.69 -3.27 9.06
N GLN A 69 9.59 -2.57 9.77
CA GLN A 69 10.99 -2.96 9.86
C GLN A 69 11.18 -4.28 10.60
N MET A 70 10.41 -4.50 11.66
CA MET A 70 10.44 -5.75 12.42
C MET A 70 9.93 -6.92 11.58
N GLN A 71 8.86 -6.72 10.81
CA GLN A 71 8.37 -7.73 9.85
C GLN A 71 9.46 -8.11 8.83
N LYS A 72 10.21 -7.13 8.33
CA LYS A 72 11.29 -7.36 7.38
C LYS A 72 12.46 -8.16 7.98
N ILE A 73 12.91 -7.79 9.19
CA ILE A 73 13.99 -8.51 9.90
C ILE A 73 13.55 -9.93 10.22
N MET A 74 12.34 -10.10 10.76
CA MET A 74 11.81 -11.40 11.13
C MET A 74 11.63 -12.28 9.89
N LYS A 75 11.07 -11.78 8.78
CA LYS A 75 10.96 -12.54 7.53
C LYS A 75 12.32 -12.98 6.98
N ALA A 76 13.36 -12.17 7.15
CA ALA A 76 14.73 -12.53 6.76
C ALA A 76 15.37 -13.58 7.68
N GLN A 77 14.91 -13.71 8.93
CA GLN A 77 15.42 -14.65 9.93
C GLN A 77 14.56 -15.93 10.07
N ALA A 78 13.27 -15.86 9.75
CA ALA A 78 12.25 -16.85 10.03
C ALA A 78 12.22 -18.04 9.05
N LEU A 79 13.35 -18.37 8.41
CA LEU A 79 13.53 -19.65 7.70
C LEU A 79 13.40 -20.89 8.61
N ALA A 80 13.05 -20.74 9.90
CA ALA A 80 13.06 -21.79 10.91
C ALA A 80 11.71 -22.13 11.57
N ASP A 81 10.68 -21.27 11.56
CA ASP A 81 9.36 -21.61 12.14
C ASP A 81 8.22 -20.68 11.65
N ASP A 82 7.30 -21.22 10.85
CA ASP A 82 6.20 -20.49 10.21
C ASP A 82 5.04 -20.19 11.17
N SER A 83 4.98 -20.89 12.30
CA SER A 83 3.86 -20.84 13.25
C SER A 83 3.81 -19.54 14.06
N PHE A 84 4.96 -18.91 14.33
CA PHE A 84 5.06 -17.68 15.11
C PHE A 84 4.87 -16.41 14.26
N SER A 85 5.07 -16.52 12.94
CA SER A 85 4.99 -15.41 11.99
C SER A 85 3.55 -14.90 11.82
N SER A 86 2.57 -15.81 11.69
CA SER A 86 1.17 -15.44 11.42
C SER A 86 0.47 -14.70 12.58
N ILE A 87 0.85 -14.97 13.84
CA ILE A 87 0.24 -14.37 15.04
C ILE A 87 0.73 -12.94 15.26
N MET A 88 1.93 -12.59 14.79
CA MET A 88 2.52 -11.26 14.99
C MET A 88 2.55 -10.37 13.75
N VAL A 89 2.14 -10.87 12.57
CA VAL A 89 1.78 -10.00 11.43
C VAL A 89 0.55 -9.19 11.82
N SER A 90 0.82 -7.98 12.28
CA SER A 90 -0.20 -7.11 12.85
C SER A 90 -1.01 -6.51 11.72
N LYS A 91 -2.33 -6.53 11.89
CA LYS A 91 -3.23 -5.85 10.96
C LYS A 91 -2.90 -4.35 11.00
N LYS A 92 -2.95 -3.74 9.81
CA LYS A 92 -2.53 -2.34 9.60
C LYS A 92 -3.73 -1.42 9.80
N THR A 93 -3.51 -0.20 10.24
CA THR A 93 -4.52 0.87 10.21
C THR A 93 -4.10 1.92 9.19
N LEU A 94 -5.00 2.32 8.29
CA LEU A 94 -4.75 3.44 7.37
C LEU A 94 -5.22 4.71 8.06
N GLU A 95 -4.28 5.61 8.26
CA GLU A 95 -4.54 6.94 8.77
C GLU A 95 -4.61 7.91 7.60
N ILE A 96 -5.77 8.55 7.37
CA ILE A 96 -5.97 9.53 6.30
C ILE A 96 -5.80 10.96 6.82
N ASN A 97 -5.23 11.83 6.00
CA ASN A 97 -5.02 13.24 6.30
C ASN A 97 -6.18 14.08 5.75
N PRO A 98 -7.11 14.56 6.59
CA PRO A 98 -8.28 15.32 6.14
C PRO A 98 -7.91 16.71 5.58
N LYS A 99 -6.69 17.19 5.83
CA LYS A 99 -6.21 18.50 5.34
C LYS A 99 -5.58 18.39 3.94
N ASN A 100 -5.21 17.19 3.50
CA ASN A 100 -4.61 16.94 2.19
C ASN A 100 -5.63 17.09 1.04
N SER A 101 -5.22 17.71 -0.07
CA SER A 101 -6.10 17.99 -1.22
C SER A 101 -6.67 16.74 -1.88
N ILE A 102 -5.90 15.65 -1.96
CA ILE A 102 -6.34 14.38 -2.56
C ILE A 102 -7.48 13.79 -1.73
N VAL A 103 -7.32 13.76 -0.40
CA VAL A 103 -8.34 13.19 0.51
C VAL A 103 -9.63 14.01 0.48
N LYS A 104 -9.52 15.34 0.41
CA LYS A 104 -10.69 16.23 0.25
C LYS A 104 -11.45 15.98 -1.05
N HIS A 105 -10.74 15.95 -2.18
CA HIS A 105 -11.39 15.69 -3.47
C HIS A 105 -11.97 14.28 -3.54
N LEU A 106 -11.33 13.29 -2.91
CA LEU A 106 -11.85 11.93 -2.84
C LEU A 106 -13.18 11.86 -2.05
N GLN A 107 -13.29 12.63 -0.96
CA GLN A 107 -14.55 12.77 -0.21
C GLN A 107 -15.63 13.45 -1.06
N GLU A 108 -15.31 14.57 -1.72
CA GLU A 108 -16.25 15.29 -2.59
C GLU A 108 -16.72 14.44 -3.78
N LEU A 109 -15.81 13.66 -4.37
CA LEU A 109 -16.12 12.73 -5.46
C LEU A 109 -17.05 11.61 -4.97
N LEU A 110 -16.77 11.04 -3.79
CA LEU A 110 -17.62 10.01 -3.18
C LEU A 110 -19.03 10.55 -2.85
N GLU A 111 -19.15 11.81 -2.45
CA GLU A 111 -20.45 12.44 -2.15
C GLU A 111 -21.26 12.75 -3.42
N SER A 112 -20.59 13.14 -4.50
CA SER A 112 -21.23 13.57 -5.75
C SER A 112 -21.54 12.41 -6.70
N ASP A 113 -20.66 11.41 -6.79
CA ASP A 113 -20.83 10.20 -7.59
C ASP A 113 -20.27 8.97 -6.86
N PRO A 114 -21.04 8.37 -5.93
CA PRO A 114 -20.62 7.19 -5.19
C PRO A 114 -20.37 5.95 -6.07
N SER A 115 -20.88 5.95 -7.31
CA SER A 115 -20.73 4.86 -8.28
C SER A 115 -19.49 4.99 -9.16
N ASN A 116 -18.71 6.06 -9.00
CA ASN A 116 -17.52 6.27 -9.81
C ASN A 116 -16.46 5.20 -9.53
N GLU A 117 -16.19 4.36 -10.55
CA GLU A 117 -15.25 3.25 -10.46
C GLU A 117 -13.82 3.71 -10.16
N SER A 118 -13.45 4.95 -10.55
CA SER A 118 -12.12 5.49 -10.29
C SER A 118 -11.83 5.69 -8.80
N ILE A 119 -12.85 5.82 -7.95
CA ILE A 119 -12.67 5.95 -6.49
C ILE A 119 -11.94 4.73 -5.94
N ALA A 120 -12.35 3.53 -6.35
CA ALA A 120 -11.75 2.28 -5.86
C ALA A 120 -10.28 2.14 -6.30
N ASP A 121 -9.96 2.58 -7.52
CA ASP A 121 -8.59 2.57 -8.04
C ASP A 121 -7.69 3.57 -7.33
N VAL A 122 -8.17 4.80 -7.10
CA VAL A 122 -7.44 5.82 -6.33
C VAL A 122 -7.22 5.36 -4.89
N VAL A 123 -8.22 4.78 -4.24
CA VAL A 123 -8.10 4.20 -2.89
C VAL A 123 -7.04 3.10 -2.84
N SER A 124 -7.06 2.20 -3.82
CA SER A 124 -6.08 1.11 -3.89
C SER A 124 -4.66 1.65 -4.14
N LEU A 125 -4.51 2.65 -5.00
CA LEU A 125 -3.22 3.28 -5.28
C LEU A 125 -2.68 4.06 -4.06
N LEU A 126 -3.55 4.75 -3.32
CA LEU A 126 -3.21 5.41 -2.06
C LEU A 126 -2.70 4.39 -1.04
N TYR A 127 -3.38 3.25 -0.91
CA TYR A 127 -2.97 2.17 -0.02
C TYR A 127 -1.60 1.58 -0.39
N ASP A 128 -1.40 1.24 -1.67
CA ASP A 128 -0.11 0.70 -2.15
C ASP A 128 1.03 1.71 -1.94
N THR A 129 0.77 2.99 -2.21
CA THR A 129 1.74 4.06 -1.95
C THR A 129 2.06 4.18 -0.46
N ALA A 130 1.04 4.05 0.40
CA ALA A 130 1.21 4.07 1.85
C ALA A 130 1.96 2.84 2.37
N LEU A 131 1.81 1.66 1.75
CA LEU A 131 2.60 0.47 2.06
C LEU A 131 4.08 0.77 1.83
N LEU A 132 4.44 1.28 0.66
CA LEU A 132 5.81 1.63 0.31
C LEU A 132 6.39 2.69 1.24
N SER A 133 5.69 3.81 1.42
CA SER A 133 6.18 4.93 2.23
C SER A 133 6.32 4.58 3.71
N SER A 134 5.52 3.63 4.20
CA SER A 134 5.56 3.15 5.59
C SER A 134 6.53 1.97 5.78
N GLY A 135 7.25 1.57 4.73
CA GLY A 135 8.29 0.53 4.77
C GLY A 135 7.79 -0.91 4.69
N PHE A 136 6.51 -1.11 4.33
CA PHE A 136 5.97 -2.45 4.05
C PHE A 136 6.32 -2.89 2.63
N THR A 137 6.17 -4.19 2.38
CA THR A 137 6.33 -4.77 1.05
C THR A 137 4.98 -4.80 0.34
N LEU A 138 4.99 -4.52 -0.96
CA LEU A 138 3.81 -4.73 -1.81
C LEU A 138 3.56 -6.22 -2.01
N GLU A 139 2.32 -6.64 -1.88
CA GLU A 139 1.92 -8.03 -2.15
C GLU A 139 1.89 -8.33 -3.65
N ASN A 140 1.48 -7.34 -4.46
CA ASN A 140 1.39 -7.50 -5.91
C ASN A 140 1.97 -6.26 -6.63
N PRO A 141 3.31 -6.19 -6.82
CA PRO A 141 3.96 -5.06 -7.47
C PRO A 141 3.45 -4.78 -8.89
N SER A 142 3.12 -5.82 -9.66
CA SER A 142 2.63 -5.68 -11.04
C SER A 142 1.31 -4.93 -11.11
N LYS A 143 0.37 -5.20 -10.19
CA LYS A 143 -0.90 -4.45 -10.10
C LYS A 143 -0.68 -2.97 -9.76
N TYR A 144 0.25 -2.68 -8.84
CA TYR A 144 0.59 -1.30 -8.50
C TYR A 144 1.18 -0.55 -9.70
N VAL A 145 2.12 -1.17 -10.42
CA VAL A 145 2.71 -0.60 -11.64
C VAL A 145 1.65 -0.37 -12.71
N ALA A 146 0.75 -1.33 -12.93
CA ALA A 146 -0.34 -1.18 -13.90
C ALA A 146 -1.24 0.03 -13.59
N ARG A 147 -1.60 0.25 -12.31
CA ARG A 147 -2.36 1.43 -11.88
C ARG A 147 -1.61 2.74 -12.10
N ILE A 148 -0.29 2.75 -11.86
CA ILE A 148 0.54 3.93 -12.15
C ILE A 148 0.52 4.23 -13.65
N HIS A 149 0.71 3.22 -14.50
CA HIS A 149 0.68 3.40 -15.95
C HIS A 149 -0.69 3.90 -16.43
N ALA A 150 -1.79 3.38 -15.88
CA ALA A 150 -3.14 3.89 -16.16
C ALA A 150 -3.29 5.36 -15.76
N MET A 151 -2.78 5.77 -14.59
CA MET A 151 -2.77 7.18 -14.16
C MET A 151 -1.92 8.07 -15.08
N MET A 152 -0.78 7.56 -15.57
CA MET A 152 0.06 8.28 -16.52
C MET A 152 -0.64 8.43 -17.88
N ARG A 153 -1.32 7.40 -18.37
CA ARG A 153 -2.12 7.47 -19.61
C ARG A 153 -3.23 8.51 -19.49
N MET A 154 -4.00 8.47 -18.40
CA MET A 154 -5.03 9.48 -18.11
C MET A 154 -4.46 10.90 -18.04
N GLY A 155 -3.32 11.09 -17.36
CA GLY A 155 -2.69 12.40 -17.23
C GLY A 155 -2.08 12.94 -18.53
N LEU A 156 -1.76 12.07 -19.48
CA LEU A 156 -1.23 12.41 -20.80
C LEU A 156 -2.31 12.40 -21.90
N GLU A 157 -3.57 12.13 -21.55
CA GLU A 157 -4.70 12.03 -22.49
C GLU A 157 -4.45 11.00 -23.61
N ILE A 158 -3.76 9.90 -23.29
CA ILE A 158 -3.50 8.80 -24.23
C ILE A 158 -4.74 7.91 -24.24
N GLU A 159 -5.37 7.75 -25.40
CA GLU A 159 -6.45 6.77 -25.60
C GLU A 159 -5.88 5.36 -25.40
N ASP A 160 -6.62 4.47 -24.74
CA ASP A 160 -6.21 3.07 -24.57
C ASP A 160 -6.11 2.40 -25.95
N GLU A 161 -4.91 2.43 -26.54
CA GLU A 161 -4.53 1.48 -27.58
C GLU A 161 -4.58 0.10 -26.92
N GLU A 162 -5.41 -0.81 -27.43
CA GLU A 162 -5.49 -2.18 -26.94
C GLU A 162 -4.09 -2.81 -27.01
N GLU A 163 -3.34 -2.78 -25.89
CA GLU A 163 -2.03 -3.41 -25.79
C GLU A 163 -2.24 -4.93 -25.91
N GLU A 164 -1.85 -5.50 -27.05
CA GLU A 164 -1.71 -6.95 -27.23
C GLU A 164 -0.83 -7.51 -26.10
N GLU A 165 -1.32 -8.53 -25.40
CA GLU A 165 -0.58 -9.28 -24.37
C GLU A 165 0.79 -9.73 -24.92
N HIS A 166 1.87 -9.03 -24.56
CA HIS A 166 3.21 -9.61 -24.59
C HIS A 166 3.50 -10.21 -23.21
N GLY A 167 3.17 -11.49 -23.07
CA GLY A 167 3.66 -12.32 -21.97
C GLY A 167 5.20 -12.36 -21.97
N PRO A 168 5.85 -12.55 -20.82
CA PRO A 168 7.30 -12.58 -20.76
C PRO A 168 7.82 -13.90 -21.35
N GLU A 169 8.22 -13.90 -22.62
CA GLU A 169 9.15 -14.88 -23.18
C GLU A 169 10.59 -14.48 -22.85
N THR A 170 11.06 -14.73 -21.64
CA THR A 170 12.52 -14.81 -21.37
C THR A 170 12.81 -15.77 -20.22
N GLU A 171 12.53 -17.06 -20.43
CA GLU A 171 13.14 -18.18 -19.69
C GLU A 171 13.56 -19.27 -20.70
N ALA A 172 14.48 -18.96 -21.61
CA ALA A 172 15.08 -19.96 -22.51
C ALA A 172 16.40 -19.43 -23.08
N ALA A 173 17.40 -19.20 -22.24
CA ALA A 173 18.76 -18.93 -22.71
C ALA A 173 19.82 -19.24 -21.64
N LEU A 174 19.77 -20.40 -20.98
CA LEU A 174 20.88 -20.85 -20.10
C LEU A 174 21.13 -22.37 -20.10
N GLU A 175 20.66 -23.12 -21.10
CA GLU A 175 21.06 -24.52 -21.26
C GLU A 175 21.27 -24.82 -22.74
N GLU A 176 22.49 -24.60 -23.23
CA GLU A 176 23.10 -25.29 -24.37
C GLU A 176 24.54 -24.78 -24.56
N GLU A 177 25.48 -25.33 -23.79
CA GLU A 177 26.77 -25.73 -24.35
C GLU A 177 27.08 -27.11 -23.79
N GLU A 178 26.59 -28.11 -24.54
CA GLU A 178 26.97 -29.50 -24.39
C GLU A 178 28.49 -29.68 -24.58
N SER A 179 29.00 -30.52 -23.69
CA SER A 179 30.16 -31.38 -23.88
C SER A 179 30.21 -32.08 -25.24
N GLU A 180 31.44 -32.22 -25.76
CA GLU A 180 32.02 -33.35 -26.52
C GLU A 180 32.63 -32.98 -27.88
N ASP A 181 33.96 -32.82 -27.90
CA ASP A 181 34.85 -33.26 -28.97
C ASP A 181 36.28 -33.18 -28.40
N SER A 182 37.21 -34.12 -28.47
CA SER A 182 37.29 -35.52 -28.91
C SER A 182 38.58 -36.09 -28.30
N VAL A 183 38.58 -37.37 -27.94
CA VAL A 183 39.82 -38.12 -27.65
C VAL A 183 40.38 -38.63 -28.97
N ALA A 184 41.62 -38.28 -29.32
CA ALA A 184 42.44 -39.06 -30.25
C ALA A 184 43.95 -38.86 -29.98
N ASP A 185 44.58 -39.97 -29.61
CA ASP A 185 46.00 -40.25 -29.38
C ASP A 185 46.97 -39.94 -30.55
N ILE A 186 48.28 -40.05 -30.23
CA ILE A 186 49.50 -40.28 -31.06
C ILE A 186 50.39 -39.03 -31.17
N ASP A 187 51.68 -38.99 -30.79
CA ASP A 187 52.77 -39.99 -30.69
C ASP A 187 53.71 -39.65 -29.51
#